data_AF-A0A841FRI0-F1
#
_entry.id   AF-A0A841FRI0-F1
#
_cell.length_a   1.000
_cell.length_b   1.000
_cell.length_c   1.000
_cell.angle_alpha   90.00
_cell.angle_beta   90.00
_cell.angle_gamma   90.00
#
_symmetry.space_group_name_H-M   'P 1'
#
loop_
_entity.id
_entity.type
_entity.pdbx_description
1 polymer ?
#
loop_
_entity_poly.entity_id
_entity_poly.type
_entity_poly.pdbx_seq_one_letter_code
_entity_poly.pdbx_strand_id
1 'polypeptide(L)'
;MTGSPAQIAAVRAFNRFYTKVIGTLGESLLDSGYTLTEARVLFELAQRESMPVVALRKELELDAGYLSRIVGRFTAAGFITRDRSPHDARQQILALTPEGRKTQAELDGRTDEQVAALLDGLSPSDRDRLVRALGTARDVLGGPKPREVTVRDARVGDHGWIVYRHGVLYGAEHGFDASFEGAVARIIADFASANDPERERTWIAELDGERAGCVMCVREDERTARLRVLLVEPWARGTGIGFRLVDECVDFARRAGYERMVLSTNHGLDAARRIYERMGFSRLDREGTHGHDVVDTHMEKWL
;
A
#
# COMPACT_ATOMS: atom_id res chain seq x y z
N MET A 1 -24.78 -0.65 -11.04
CA MET A 1 -25.05 -1.38 -9.78
C MET A 1 -24.05 -2.52 -9.69
N THR A 2 -23.02 -2.40 -8.86
CA THR A 2 -21.80 -3.23 -8.98
C THR A 2 -21.52 -4.01 -7.70
N GLY A 3 -22.34 -5.03 -7.45
CA GLY A 3 -22.11 -6.06 -6.45
C GLY A 3 -23.10 -7.19 -6.68
N SER A 4 -22.63 -8.44 -6.73
CA SER A 4 -23.52 -9.60 -6.88
C SER A 4 -24.42 -9.74 -5.64
N PRO A 5 -25.63 -10.32 -5.76
CA PRO A 5 -26.50 -10.55 -4.60
C PRO A 5 -25.79 -11.29 -3.45
N ALA A 6 -24.89 -12.22 -3.77
CA ALA A 6 -24.09 -12.94 -2.80
C ALA A 6 -23.09 -12.03 -2.06
N GLN A 7 -22.41 -11.13 -2.79
CA GLN A 7 -21.49 -10.14 -2.20
C GLN A 7 -22.25 -9.19 -1.25
N ILE A 8 -23.41 -8.69 -1.67
CA ILE A 8 -24.26 -7.82 -0.84
C ILE A 8 -24.71 -8.55 0.43
N ALA A 9 -25.14 -9.81 0.30
CA ALA A 9 -25.57 -10.62 1.44
C ALA A 9 -24.44 -10.86 2.44
N ALA A 10 -23.22 -11.14 1.96
CA ALA A 10 -22.04 -11.34 2.80
C ALA A 10 -21.69 -10.09 3.62
N VAL A 11 -21.62 -8.92 2.98
CA VAL A 11 -21.34 -7.65 3.68
C VAL A 11 -22.43 -7.33 4.71
N ARG A 12 -23.70 -7.50 4.34
CA ARG A 12 -24.82 -7.29 5.29
C ARG A 12 -24.79 -8.26 6.47
N ALA A 13 -24.42 -9.52 6.25
CA ALA A 13 -24.28 -10.50 7.30
C ALA A 13 -23.15 -10.14 8.27
N PHE A 14 -21.99 -9.72 7.74
CA PHE A 14 -20.88 -9.24 8.54
C PHE A 14 -21.27 -8.01 9.36
N ASN A 15 -21.89 -6.99 8.75
CA ASN A 15 -22.27 -5.77 9.47
C ASN A 15 -23.23 -6.06 10.64
N ARG A 16 -24.23 -6.93 10.45
CA ARG A 16 -25.16 -7.33 11.54
C ARG A 16 -24.46 -8.09 12.66
N PHE A 17 -23.52 -8.96 12.31
CA PHE A 17 -22.70 -9.67 13.29
C PHE A 17 -21.82 -8.67 14.05
N TYR A 18 -21.11 -7.80 13.33
CA TYR A 18 -20.14 -6.88 13.89
C TYR A 18 -20.79 -5.84 14.80
N THR A 19 -21.96 -5.28 14.44
CA THR A 19 -22.70 -4.34 15.31
C THR A 19 -23.08 -4.93 16.67
N LYS A 20 -23.29 -6.26 16.73
CA LYS A 20 -23.50 -6.97 18.00
C LYS A 20 -22.18 -7.11 18.77
N VAL A 21 -21.09 -7.42 18.08
CA VAL A 21 -19.75 -7.58 18.65
C VAL A 21 -19.26 -6.28 19.30
N ILE A 22 -19.39 -5.14 18.62
CA ILE A 22 -18.96 -3.83 19.14
C ILE A 22 -19.95 -3.17 20.11
N GLY A 23 -21.03 -3.87 20.50
CA GLY A 23 -21.95 -3.40 21.54
C GLY A 23 -22.73 -2.13 21.19
N THR A 24 -22.90 -1.79 19.91
CA THR A 24 -23.54 -0.53 19.48
C THR A 24 -25.06 -0.60 19.36
N LEU A 25 -25.66 -1.72 19.76
CA LEU A 25 -27.12 -1.91 19.72
C LEU A 25 -27.84 -1.41 20.98
N GLY A 26 -27.10 -1.11 22.06
CA GLY A 26 -27.65 -0.56 23.30
C GLY A 26 -27.84 0.96 23.26
N GLU A 27 -28.56 1.48 24.26
CA GLU A 27 -28.77 2.94 24.43
C GLU A 27 -27.47 3.68 24.81
N SER A 28 -26.48 2.96 25.34
CA SER A 28 -25.15 3.47 25.63
C SER A 28 -24.07 2.50 25.15
N LEU A 29 -22.94 3.05 24.71
CA LEU A 29 -21.75 2.33 24.31
C LEU A 29 -21.12 1.69 25.55
N LEU A 30 -21.08 0.36 25.61
CA LEU A 30 -20.40 -0.40 26.68
C LEU A 30 -20.82 0.02 28.10
N ASP A 31 -22.13 0.22 28.29
CA ASP A 31 -22.74 0.65 29.56
C ASP A 31 -22.06 1.88 30.18
N SER A 32 -21.56 2.78 29.33
CA SER A 32 -20.84 4.00 29.73
C SER A 32 -21.76 5.18 30.01
N GLY A 33 -23.04 5.08 29.65
CA GLY A 33 -23.98 6.21 29.69
C GLY A 33 -23.80 7.22 28.53
N TYR A 34 -22.92 6.93 27.57
CA TYR A 34 -22.71 7.73 26.36
C TYR A 34 -23.10 6.93 25.12
N THR A 35 -23.74 7.57 24.15
CA THR A 35 -23.97 6.97 22.83
C THR A 35 -22.66 6.82 22.05
N LEU A 36 -22.64 5.98 21.00
CA LEU A 36 -21.47 5.86 20.11
C LEU A 36 -21.04 7.23 19.54
N THR A 37 -22.01 8.04 19.12
CA THR A 37 -21.74 9.37 18.56
C THR A 37 -21.13 10.32 19.61
N GLU A 38 -21.65 10.29 20.83
CA GLU A 38 -21.13 11.08 21.96
C GLU A 38 -19.69 10.69 22.30
N ALA A 39 -19.41 9.38 22.39
CA ALA A 39 -18.05 8.88 22.59
C ALA A 39 -17.11 9.30 21.45
N ARG A 40 -17.60 9.23 20.19
CA ARG A 40 -16.82 9.63 19.02
C ARG A 40 -16.49 11.12 19.00
N VAL A 41 -17.42 11.99 19.45
CA VAL A 41 -17.15 13.42 19.59
C VAL A 41 -16.02 13.69 20.59
N LEU A 42 -16.03 13.02 21.76
CA LEU A 42 -14.94 13.14 22.73
C LEU A 42 -13.62 12.62 22.16
N PHE A 43 -13.64 11.47 21.50
CA PHE A 43 -12.46 10.89 20.86
C PHE A 43 -11.80 11.84 19.84
N GLU A 44 -12.57 12.41 18.91
CA GLU A 44 -12.01 13.33 17.90
C GLU A 44 -11.44 14.61 18.53
N LEU A 45 -12.09 15.14 19.57
CA LEU A 45 -11.59 16.30 20.30
C LEU A 45 -10.35 15.98 21.15
N ALA A 46 -10.14 14.74 21.56
CA ALA A 46 -8.96 14.32 22.29
C ALA A 46 -7.69 14.31 21.43
N GLN A 47 -7.83 14.07 20.11
CA GLN A 47 -6.70 13.98 19.17
C GLN A 47 -6.02 15.32 18.88
N ARG A 48 -6.62 16.45 19.27
CA ARG A 48 -6.13 17.80 18.99
C ARG A 48 -6.23 18.66 20.24
N GLU A 49 -5.49 19.78 20.28
CA GLU A 49 -5.62 20.74 21.38
C GLU A 49 -6.99 21.43 21.34
N SER A 50 -7.41 21.86 20.15
CA SER A 50 -8.74 22.37 19.87
C SER A 50 -9.17 22.05 18.43
N MET A 51 -10.47 22.11 18.14
CA MET A 51 -11.03 21.85 16.81
C MET A 51 -12.17 22.81 16.48
N PRO A 52 -12.23 23.39 15.26
CA PRO A 52 -13.40 24.13 14.80
C PRO A 52 -14.65 23.24 14.75
N VAL A 53 -15.80 23.76 15.19
CA VAL A 53 -17.09 23.02 15.16
C VAL A 53 -17.42 22.51 13.76
N VAL A 54 -17.13 23.31 12.73
CA VAL A 54 -17.39 22.96 11.33
C VAL A 54 -16.51 21.79 10.87
N ALA A 55 -15.26 21.73 11.33
CA ALA A 55 -14.35 20.63 11.03
C ALA A 55 -14.85 19.34 11.69
N LEU A 56 -15.21 19.39 12.98
CA LEU A 56 -15.76 18.24 13.71
C LEU A 56 -17.04 17.72 13.04
N ARG A 57 -17.93 18.62 12.62
CA ARG A 57 -19.17 18.25 11.90
C ARG A 57 -18.88 17.50 10.61
N LYS A 58 -17.89 17.99 9.83
CA LYS A 58 -17.51 17.39 8.56
C LYS A 58 -16.85 16.03 8.75
N GLU A 59 -15.93 15.93 9.71
CA GLU A 59 -15.19 14.71 10.04
C GLU A 59 -16.12 13.57 10.49
N LEU A 60 -17.16 13.90 11.26
CA LEU A 60 -18.13 12.93 11.78
C LEU A 60 -19.40 12.78 10.93
N GLU A 61 -19.50 13.53 9.83
CA GLU A 61 -20.68 13.58 8.96
C GLU A 61 -22.02 13.80 9.71
N LEU A 62 -21.99 14.60 10.78
CA LEU A 62 -23.15 14.86 11.64
C LEU A 62 -23.97 16.06 11.16
N ASP A 63 -25.28 16.03 11.41
CA ASP A 63 -26.10 17.22 11.22
C ASP A 63 -25.80 18.29 12.28
N ALA A 64 -25.98 19.56 11.91
CA ALA A 64 -25.63 20.69 12.76
C ALA A 64 -26.45 20.72 14.07
N GLY A 65 -27.72 20.32 14.03
CA GLY A 65 -28.60 20.34 15.19
C GLY A 65 -28.24 19.26 16.20
N TYR A 66 -27.90 18.07 15.74
CA TYR A 66 -27.48 16.96 16.59
C TYR A 66 -26.12 17.23 17.22
N LEU A 67 -25.12 17.70 16.45
CA LEU A 67 -23.83 18.08 17.03
C LEU A 67 -24.01 19.20 18.07
N SER A 68 -24.83 20.22 17.79
CA SER A 68 -25.09 21.30 18.75
C SER A 68 -25.69 20.81 20.07
N ARG A 69 -26.58 19.80 20.03
CA ARG A 69 -27.13 19.16 21.24
C ARG A 69 -26.05 18.42 22.04
N ILE A 70 -25.21 17.63 21.38
CA ILE A 70 -24.09 16.91 22.02
C ILE A 70 -23.12 17.88 22.69
N VAL A 71 -22.65 18.88 21.94
CA VAL A 71 -21.75 19.90 22.48
C VAL A 71 -22.46 20.64 23.62
N GLY A 72 -23.79 20.85 23.56
CA GLY A 72 -24.57 21.53 24.61
C GLY A 72 -24.49 20.78 25.92
N ARG A 73 -24.80 19.48 25.86
CA ARG A 73 -24.70 18.55 26.98
C ARG A 73 -23.29 18.49 27.54
N PHE A 74 -22.26 18.38 26.69
CA PHE A 74 -20.88 18.26 27.14
C PHE A 74 -20.29 19.54 27.73
N THR A 75 -20.68 20.71 27.23
CA THR A 75 -20.32 21.98 27.87
C THR A 75 -21.01 22.11 29.24
N ALA A 76 -22.28 21.75 29.35
CA ALA A 76 -22.99 21.76 30.64
C ALA A 76 -22.40 20.75 31.65
N ALA A 77 -21.91 19.61 31.18
CA ALA A 77 -21.20 18.61 31.98
C ALA A 77 -19.74 18.98 32.29
N GLY A 78 -19.23 20.10 31.77
CA GLY A 78 -17.86 20.56 32.00
C GLY A 78 -16.78 19.78 31.24
N PHE A 79 -17.14 19.00 30.21
CA PHE A 79 -16.19 18.19 29.42
C PHE A 79 -15.56 18.98 28.27
N ILE A 80 -16.23 20.02 27.78
CA ILE A 80 -15.81 20.79 26.61
C ILE A 80 -15.96 22.30 26.87
N THR A 81 -14.92 23.07 26.52
CA THR A 81 -15.01 24.53 26.40
C THR A 81 -15.40 24.95 24.99
N ARG A 82 -16.02 26.14 24.90
CA ARG A 82 -16.40 26.77 23.64
C ARG A 82 -15.83 28.16 23.58
N ASP A 83 -14.91 28.37 22.68
CA ASP A 83 -14.25 29.65 22.50
C ASP A 83 -14.42 30.16 21.07
N ARG A 84 -14.21 31.46 20.87
CA ARG A 84 -14.11 32.03 19.51
C ARG A 84 -12.75 31.66 18.94
N SER A 85 -12.72 31.30 17.67
CA SER A 85 -11.46 31.04 16.99
C SER A 85 -10.57 32.29 17.02
N PRO A 86 -9.29 32.16 17.38
CA PRO A 86 -8.35 33.27 17.34
C PRO A 86 -8.07 33.76 15.90
N HIS A 87 -8.36 32.95 14.89
CA HIS A 87 -8.11 33.26 13.48
C HIS A 87 -9.36 33.79 12.74
N ASP A 88 -10.57 33.48 13.22
CA ASP A 88 -11.83 34.01 12.67
C ASP A 88 -12.89 34.08 13.78
N ALA A 89 -13.19 35.28 14.28
CA ALA A 89 -14.12 35.48 15.38
C ALA A 89 -15.56 34.97 15.10
N ARG A 90 -15.89 34.67 13.84
CA ARG A 90 -17.17 34.07 13.43
C ARG A 90 -17.20 32.55 13.61
N GLN A 91 -16.05 31.91 13.80
CA GLN A 91 -15.94 30.49 14.04
C GLN A 91 -15.82 30.18 15.53
N GLN A 92 -16.45 29.09 15.95
CA GLN A 92 -16.28 28.52 17.28
C GLN A 92 -15.31 27.35 17.23
N ILE A 93 -14.44 27.29 18.23
CA ILE A 93 -13.54 26.18 18.49
C ILE A 93 -13.95 25.47 19.78
N LEU A 94 -13.78 24.15 19.79
CA LEU A 94 -14.04 23.27 20.91
C LEU A 94 -12.72 22.70 21.41
N ALA A 95 -12.58 22.57 22.73
CA ALA A 95 -11.46 21.88 23.36
C ALA A 95 -11.97 21.03 24.52
N LEU A 96 -11.32 19.89 24.77
CA LEU A 96 -11.59 19.11 25.98
C LEU A 96 -10.99 19.79 27.21
N THR A 97 -11.76 19.80 28.29
CA THR A 97 -11.25 20.10 29.64
C THR A 97 -10.46 18.90 30.19
N PRO A 98 -9.74 19.06 31.32
CA PRO A 98 -9.14 17.93 32.03
C PRO A 98 -10.15 16.81 32.34
N GLU A 99 -11.35 17.17 32.82
CA GLU A 99 -12.46 16.25 33.06
C GLU A 99 -12.91 15.56 31.77
N GLY A 100 -13.06 16.29 30.66
CA GLY A 100 -13.43 15.71 29.37
C GLY A 100 -12.39 14.71 28.85
N ARG A 101 -11.10 15.01 29.02
CA ARG A 101 -9.99 14.08 28.68
C ARG A 101 -10.02 12.84 29.57
N LYS A 102 -10.29 12.99 30.86
CA LYS A 102 -10.44 11.85 31.78
C LYS A 102 -11.60 10.95 31.35
N THR A 103 -12.78 11.52 31.08
CA THR A 103 -13.94 10.75 30.59
C THR A 103 -13.65 10.06 29.26
N GLN A 104 -12.93 10.72 28.35
CA GLN A 104 -12.53 10.10 27.09
C GLN A 104 -11.57 8.92 27.30
N ALA A 105 -10.59 9.06 28.20
CA ALA A 105 -9.68 7.96 28.54
C ALA A 105 -10.41 6.77 29.20
N GLU A 106 -11.42 7.02 30.02
CA GLU A 106 -12.28 5.97 30.59
C GLU A 106 -13.08 5.22 29.49
N LEU A 107 -13.56 5.93 28.47
CA LEU A 107 -14.26 5.33 27.32
C LEU A 107 -13.32 4.51 26.44
N ASP A 108 -12.10 5.01 26.19
CA ASP A 108 -11.07 4.28 25.45
C ASP A 108 -10.69 2.99 26.18
N GLY A 109 -10.45 3.06 27.50
CA GLY A 109 -10.13 1.89 28.31
C GLY A 109 -11.19 0.78 28.23
N ARG A 110 -12.48 1.13 28.26
CA ARG A 110 -13.57 0.15 28.09
C ARG A 110 -13.57 -0.48 26.71
N THR A 111 -13.24 0.30 25.69
CA THR A 111 -13.16 -0.18 24.31
C THR A 111 -11.96 -1.11 24.14
N ASP A 112 -10.81 -0.77 24.74
CA ASP A 112 -9.61 -1.61 24.76
C ASP A 112 -9.88 -2.95 25.46
N GLU A 113 -10.55 -2.93 26.61
CA GLU A 113 -10.97 -4.16 27.32
C GLU A 113 -11.89 -5.04 26.46
N GLN A 114 -12.85 -4.44 25.75
CA GLN A 114 -13.73 -5.18 24.85
C GLN A 114 -12.96 -5.83 23.68
N VAL A 115 -12.05 -5.07 23.05
CA VAL A 115 -11.24 -5.58 21.95
C VAL A 115 -10.27 -6.66 22.45
N ALA A 116 -9.66 -6.49 23.61
CA ALA A 116 -8.80 -7.49 24.24
C ALA A 116 -9.57 -8.80 24.49
N ALA A 117 -10.77 -8.73 25.08
CA ALA A 117 -11.62 -9.89 25.32
C ALA A 117 -12.00 -10.63 24.02
N LEU A 118 -12.21 -9.90 22.92
CA LEU A 118 -12.44 -10.48 21.60
C LEU A 118 -11.19 -11.23 21.09
N LEU A 119 -10.01 -10.63 21.25
CA LEU A 119 -8.74 -11.22 20.82
C LEU A 119 -8.28 -12.40 21.70
N ASP A 120 -8.65 -12.43 22.98
CA ASP A 120 -8.28 -13.49 23.92
C ASP A 120 -8.80 -14.87 23.51
N GLY A 121 -9.96 -14.91 22.86
CA GLY A 121 -10.53 -16.15 22.30
C GLY A 121 -9.86 -16.65 21.02
N LEU A 122 -8.89 -15.93 20.47
CA LEU A 122 -8.24 -16.24 19.20
C LEU A 122 -6.80 -16.74 19.38
N SER A 123 -6.41 -17.70 18.54
CA SER A 123 -5.01 -18.13 18.41
C SER A 123 -4.12 -16.98 17.92
N PRO A 124 -2.80 -16.96 18.19
CA PRO A 124 -1.90 -15.94 17.66
C PRO A 124 -1.98 -15.78 16.13
N SER A 125 -2.08 -16.91 15.40
CA SER A 125 -2.25 -16.89 13.95
C SER A 125 -3.58 -16.28 13.49
N ASP A 126 -4.67 -16.51 14.23
CA ASP A 126 -5.97 -15.94 13.90
C ASP A 126 -6.05 -14.44 14.24
N ARG A 127 -5.37 -13.99 15.31
CA ARG A 127 -5.22 -12.57 15.62
C ARG A 127 -4.54 -11.84 14.46
N ASP A 128 -3.42 -12.37 13.99
CA ASP A 128 -2.69 -11.83 12.85
C ASP A 128 -3.53 -11.83 11.57
N ARG A 129 -4.28 -12.92 11.33
CA ARG A 129 -5.18 -13.03 10.17
C ARG A 129 -6.30 -12.00 10.23
N LEU A 130 -6.90 -11.79 11.40
CA LEU A 130 -7.96 -10.80 11.62
C LEU A 130 -7.44 -9.38 11.40
N VAL A 131 -6.31 -9.01 12.00
CA VAL A 131 -5.70 -7.68 11.84
C VAL A 131 -5.39 -7.39 10.37
N ARG A 132 -4.82 -8.37 9.64
CA ARG A 132 -4.60 -8.22 8.19
C ARG A 132 -5.91 -8.01 7.42
N ALA A 133 -6.94 -8.81 7.71
CA ALA A 133 -8.22 -8.69 7.02
C ALA A 133 -8.91 -7.34 7.27
N LEU A 134 -8.84 -6.82 8.51
CA LEU A 134 -9.35 -5.49 8.85
C LEU A 134 -8.57 -4.38 8.14
N GLY A 135 -7.24 -4.54 8.01
CA GLY A 135 -6.39 -3.66 7.20
C GLY A 135 -6.85 -3.62 5.75
N THR A 136 -6.96 -4.79 5.10
CA THR A 136 -7.47 -4.90 3.72
C THR A 136 -8.87 -4.31 3.56
N ALA A 137 -9.79 -4.59 4.49
CA ALA A 137 -11.14 -4.03 4.43
C ALA A 137 -11.13 -2.51 4.52
N ARG A 138 -10.32 -1.93 5.43
CA ARG A 138 -10.16 -0.48 5.57
C ARG A 138 -9.59 0.16 4.31
N ASP A 139 -8.59 -0.46 3.69
CA ASP A 139 -7.98 0.10 2.48
C ASP A 139 -8.91 0.01 1.27
N VAL A 140 -9.67 -1.10 1.12
CA VAL A 140 -10.65 -1.25 0.04
C VAL A 140 -11.85 -0.30 0.21
N LEU A 141 -12.34 -0.11 1.43
CA LEU A 141 -13.50 0.75 1.72
C LEU A 141 -13.15 2.23 1.85
N GLY A 142 -11.92 2.56 2.28
CA GLY A 142 -11.45 3.92 2.50
C GLY A 142 -11.22 4.73 1.22
N GLY A 143 -11.39 4.11 0.05
CA GLY A 143 -11.20 4.74 -1.24
C GLY A 143 -9.73 4.90 -1.63
N PRO A 144 -9.45 5.37 -2.85
CA PRO A 144 -8.09 5.49 -3.35
C PRO A 144 -7.30 6.53 -2.54
N LYS A 145 -6.25 6.07 -1.84
CA LYS A 145 -5.20 6.94 -1.31
C LYS A 145 -4.41 7.55 -2.47
N PRO A 146 -3.73 8.70 -2.28
CA PRO A 146 -2.70 9.15 -3.22
C PRO A 146 -1.70 8.02 -3.37
N ARG A 147 -1.60 7.48 -4.58
CA ARG A 147 -0.77 6.32 -4.92
C ARG A 147 0.69 6.66 -4.65
N GLU A 148 1.26 6.12 -3.59
CA GLU A 148 2.66 6.35 -3.25
C GLU A 148 3.49 5.24 -3.89
N VAL A 149 4.28 5.62 -4.90
CA VAL A 149 5.26 4.72 -5.51
C VAL A 149 6.58 4.87 -4.77
N THR A 150 7.11 3.77 -4.25
CA THR A 150 8.47 3.70 -3.72
C THR A 150 9.28 2.69 -4.52
N VAL A 151 10.59 2.89 -4.60
CA VAL A 151 11.53 1.92 -5.18
C VAL A 151 12.57 1.63 -4.12
N ARG A 152 12.81 0.36 -3.85
CA ARG A 152 13.72 -0.10 -2.80
C ARG A 152 14.55 -1.29 -3.25
N ASP A 153 15.66 -1.52 -2.55
CA ASP A 153 16.43 -2.76 -2.72
C ASP A 153 15.57 -3.99 -2.41
N ALA A 154 15.85 -5.09 -3.12
CA ALA A 154 15.25 -6.39 -2.86
C ALA A 154 15.62 -6.91 -1.46
N ARG A 155 14.62 -7.48 -0.78
CA ARG A 155 14.69 -8.08 0.55
C ARG A 155 14.49 -9.59 0.45
N VAL A 156 14.73 -10.31 1.56
CA VAL A 156 14.44 -11.74 1.65
C VAL A 156 12.99 -12.02 1.23
N GLY A 157 12.82 -13.00 0.33
CA GLY A 157 11.53 -13.36 -0.26
C GLY A 157 11.18 -12.62 -1.56
N ASP A 158 11.80 -11.49 -1.88
CA ASP A 158 11.52 -10.78 -3.13
C ASP A 158 12.01 -11.55 -4.35
N HIS A 159 13.20 -12.13 -4.30
CA HIS A 159 13.75 -12.95 -5.38
C HIS A 159 12.84 -14.15 -5.74
N GLY A 160 12.28 -14.83 -4.72
CA GLY A 160 11.29 -15.88 -4.95
C GLY A 160 9.98 -15.35 -5.54
N TRP A 161 9.54 -14.15 -5.11
CA TRP A 161 8.41 -13.47 -5.72
C TRP A 161 8.67 -13.12 -7.20
N ILE A 162 9.86 -12.65 -7.56
CA ILE A 162 10.23 -12.35 -8.96
C ILE A 162 10.06 -13.60 -9.84
N VAL A 163 10.60 -14.74 -9.42
CA VAL A 163 10.47 -16.01 -10.16
C VAL A 163 9.00 -16.39 -10.31
N TYR A 164 8.25 -16.44 -9.20
CA TYR A 164 6.84 -16.80 -9.19
C TYR A 164 6.00 -15.87 -10.09
N ARG A 165 6.22 -14.56 -10.03
CA ARG A 165 5.44 -13.58 -10.81
C ARG A 165 5.77 -13.62 -12.27
N HIS A 166 7.03 -13.81 -12.65
CA HIS A 166 7.38 -14.03 -14.05
C HIS A 166 6.72 -15.31 -14.57
N GLY A 167 6.80 -16.45 -13.86
CA GLY A 167 6.16 -17.69 -14.27
C GLY A 167 4.64 -17.56 -14.49
N VAL A 168 3.92 -17.00 -13.51
CA VAL A 168 2.46 -16.86 -13.58
C VAL A 168 2.03 -15.82 -14.61
N LEU A 169 2.62 -14.61 -14.60
CA LEU A 169 2.16 -13.53 -15.46
C LEU A 169 2.55 -13.77 -16.92
N TYR A 170 3.79 -14.17 -17.18
CA TYR A 170 4.25 -14.38 -18.55
C TYR A 170 3.63 -15.63 -19.16
N GLY A 171 3.32 -16.66 -18.35
CA GLY A 171 2.53 -17.78 -18.80
C GLY A 171 1.10 -17.38 -19.19
N ALA A 172 0.44 -16.55 -18.37
CA ALA A 172 -0.92 -16.09 -18.65
C ALA A 172 -1.03 -15.10 -19.82
N GLU A 173 -0.09 -14.16 -19.96
CA GLU A 173 -0.18 -13.06 -20.95
C GLU A 173 0.51 -13.38 -22.28
N HIS A 174 1.53 -14.23 -22.26
CA HIS A 174 2.39 -14.49 -23.43
C HIS A 174 2.54 -15.98 -23.75
N GLY A 175 1.93 -16.87 -22.98
CA GLY A 175 1.96 -18.32 -23.24
C GLY A 175 3.30 -18.98 -22.95
N PHE A 176 4.18 -18.35 -22.17
CA PHE A 176 5.42 -18.98 -21.72
C PHE A 176 5.14 -20.16 -20.78
N ASP A 177 5.97 -21.20 -20.87
CA ASP A 177 5.82 -22.41 -20.06
C ASP A 177 6.84 -22.45 -18.89
N ALA A 178 6.90 -23.58 -18.20
CA ALA A 178 7.80 -23.80 -17.08
C ALA A 178 9.29 -23.65 -17.44
N SER A 179 9.68 -23.76 -18.72
CA SER A 179 11.07 -23.56 -19.13
C SER A 179 11.52 -22.12 -18.98
N PHE A 180 10.62 -21.15 -19.22
CA PHE A 180 10.87 -19.73 -18.99
C PHE A 180 10.97 -19.42 -17.49
N GLU A 181 10.06 -19.96 -16.69
CA GLU A 181 10.15 -19.85 -15.22
C GLU A 181 11.51 -20.38 -14.72
N GLY A 182 11.95 -21.54 -15.23
CA GLY A 182 13.26 -22.11 -14.93
C GLY A 182 14.45 -21.26 -15.41
N ALA A 183 14.29 -20.47 -16.48
CA ALA A 183 15.31 -19.51 -16.92
C ALA A 183 15.40 -18.31 -15.96
N VAL A 184 14.26 -17.76 -15.54
CA VAL A 184 14.20 -16.68 -14.53
C VAL A 184 14.76 -17.17 -13.20
N ALA A 185 14.44 -18.39 -12.78
CA ALA A 185 14.97 -19.00 -11.56
C ALA A 185 16.51 -19.10 -11.58
N ARG A 186 17.10 -19.49 -12.73
CA ARG A 186 18.56 -19.53 -12.89
C ARG A 186 19.20 -18.14 -12.80
N ILE A 187 18.64 -17.15 -13.50
CA ILE A 187 19.10 -15.75 -13.42
C ILE A 187 19.15 -15.27 -11.97
N ILE A 188 18.11 -15.56 -11.20
CA ILE A 188 17.99 -15.16 -9.79
C ILE A 188 18.95 -15.96 -8.90
N ALA A 189 19.15 -17.26 -9.16
CA ALA A 189 20.09 -18.09 -8.42
C ALA A 189 21.55 -17.66 -8.65
N ASP A 190 21.91 -17.35 -9.89
CA ASP A 190 23.25 -16.88 -10.26
C ASP A 190 23.56 -15.54 -9.57
N PHE A 191 22.61 -14.59 -9.62
CA PHE A 191 22.72 -13.33 -8.88
C PHE A 191 22.88 -13.57 -7.38
N ALA A 192 21.99 -14.36 -6.76
CA ALA A 192 22.04 -14.58 -5.31
C ALA A 192 23.30 -15.29 -4.81
N SER A 193 24.00 -16.02 -5.69
CA SER A 193 25.20 -16.80 -5.33
C SER A 193 26.51 -16.02 -5.51
N ALA A 194 26.52 -15.01 -6.38
CA ALA A 194 27.76 -14.34 -6.81
C ALA A 194 27.63 -12.81 -6.91
N ASN A 195 26.60 -12.21 -6.30
CA ASN A 195 26.38 -10.78 -6.43
C ASN A 195 27.54 -9.94 -5.90
N ASP A 196 27.97 -8.98 -6.71
CA ASP A 196 28.81 -7.87 -6.26
C ASP A 196 27.90 -6.64 -6.02
N PRO A 197 27.62 -6.25 -4.76
CA PRO A 197 26.72 -5.13 -4.46
C PRO A 197 27.15 -3.76 -5.01
N GLU A 198 28.42 -3.61 -5.43
CA GLU A 198 28.95 -2.40 -6.07
C GLU A 198 28.73 -2.40 -7.59
N ARG A 199 28.41 -3.55 -8.16
CA ARG A 199 28.29 -3.77 -9.62
C ARG A 199 26.93 -4.32 -10.03
N GLU A 200 26.16 -4.88 -9.11
CA GLU A 200 24.91 -5.58 -9.37
C GLU A 200 23.88 -5.28 -8.28
N ARG A 201 22.60 -5.17 -8.67
CA ARG A 201 21.52 -4.80 -7.75
C ARG A 201 20.15 -5.17 -8.30
N THR A 202 19.22 -5.47 -7.39
CA THR A 202 17.81 -5.74 -7.71
C THR A 202 16.93 -4.76 -6.96
N TRP A 203 15.97 -4.16 -7.67
CA TRP A 203 14.98 -3.26 -7.09
C TRP A 203 13.56 -3.81 -7.19
N ILE A 204 12.77 -3.48 -6.18
CA ILE A 204 11.34 -3.69 -6.12
C ILE A 204 10.66 -2.32 -6.08
N ALA A 205 9.73 -2.10 -6.99
CA ALA A 205 8.77 -1.01 -6.87
C ALA A 205 7.60 -1.47 -6.02
N GLU A 206 7.24 -0.67 -5.03
CA GLU A 206 6.00 -0.85 -4.27
C GLU A 206 5.04 0.28 -4.62
N LEU A 207 3.76 -0.09 -4.75
CA LEU A 207 2.66 0.85 -4.87
C LEU A 207 1.73 0.60 -3.68
N ASP A 208 1.61 1.60 -2.81
CA ASP A 208 0.85 1.51 -1.55
C ASP A 208 1.30 0.33 -0.65
N GLY A 209 2.61 0.03 -0.68
CA GLY A 209 3.24 -1.04 0.10
C GLY A 209 3.13 -2.44 -0.51
N GLU A 210 2.41 -2.60 -1.62
CA GLU A 210 2.34 -3.86 -2.36
C GLU A 210 3.38 -3.90 -3.49
N ARG A 211 4.02 -5.06 -3.69
CA ARG A 211 5.00 -5.26 -4.77
C ARG A 211 4.33 -5.08 -6.13
N ALA A 212 4.72 -4.02 -6.83
CA ALA A 212 4.10 -3.57 -8.08
C ALA A 212 4.99 -3.76 -9.30
N GLY A 213 6.29 -3.98 -9.11
CA GLY A 213 7.22 -4.29 -10.19
C GLY A 213 8.63 -4.54 -9.69
N CYS A 214 9.51 -4.97 -10.59
CA CYS A 214 10.92 -5.20 -10.30
C CYS A 214 11.79 -4.95 -11.53
N VAL A 215 13.08 -4.76 -11.29
CA VAL A 215 14.13 -4.78 -12.31
C VAL A 215 15.45 -5.19 -11.66
N MET A 216 16.35 -5.77 -12.45
CA MET A 216 17.66 -6.18 -11.99
C MET A 216 18.76 -5.66 -12.92
N CYS A 217 19.85 -5.19 -12.31
CA CYS A 217 21.11 -4.89 -12.96
C CYS A 217 22.13 -5.96 -12.58
N VAL A 218 22.70 -6.63 -13.58
CA VAL A 218 23.77 -7.64 -13.41
C VAL A 218 24.98 -7.26 -14.25
N ARG A 219 26.14 -7.81 -13.93
CA ARG A 219 27.37 -7.61 -14.71
C ARG A 219 27.32 -8.45 -15.98
N GLU A 220 27.53 -7.83 -17.15
CA GLU A 220 27.80 -8.57 -18.40
C GLU A 220 29.31 -8.77 -18.57
N ASP A 221 30.07 -7.68 -18.44
CA ASP A 221 31.52 -7.65 -18.48
C ASP A 221 32.05 -6.48 -17.63
N GLU A 222 33.35 -6.18 -17.68
CA GLU A 222 33.97 -5.11 -16.88
C GLU A 222 33.40 -3.71 -17.16
N ARG A 223 32.88 -3.46 -18.36
CA ARG A 223 32.43 -2.13 -18.84
C ARG A 223 30.92 -2.10 -19.15
N THR A 224 30.28 -3.27 -19.22
CA THR A 224 28.88 -3.42 -19.62
C THR A 224 28.03 -3.98 -18.48
N ALA A 225 26.96 -3.28 -18.13
CA ALA A 225 25.87 -3.79 -17.32
C ALA A 225 24.79 -4.44 -18.18
N ARG A 226 24.02 -5.37 -17.61
CA ARG A 226 22.83 -5.92 -18.23
C ARG A 226 21.59 -5.68 -17.37
N LEU A 227 20.54 -5.17 -18.00
CA LEU A 227 19.21 -5.07 -17.41
C LEU A 227 18.46 -6.39 -17.64
N ARG A 228 17.98 -7.02 -16.57
CA ARG A 228 17.21 -8.27 -16.61
C ARG A 228 15.94 -8.16 -15.76
N VAL A 229 15.01 -9.09 -16.01
CA VAL A 229 13.79 -9.37 -15.21
C VAL A 229 12.93 -8.14 -14.89
N LEU A 230 12.76 -7.23 -15.86
CA LEU A 230 11.82 -6.12 -15.72
C LEU A 230 10.38 -6.65 -15.73
N LEU A 231 9.63 -6.33 -14.69
CA LEU A 231 8.21 -6.66 -14.57
C LEU A 231 7.45 -5.52 -13.93
N VAL A 232 6.24 -5.26 -14.43
CA VAL A 232 5.25 -4.39 -13.78
C VAL A 232 3.92 -5.14 -13.75
N GLU A 233 3.36 -5.25 -12.55
CA GLU A 233 2.07 -5.90 -12.31
C GLU A 233 0.96 -5.26 -13.14
N PRO A 234 0.01 -6.05 -13.70
CA PRO A 234 -1.08 -5.50 -14.52
C PRO A 234 -1.87 -4.37 -13.85
N TRP A 235 -2.14 -4.49 -12.54
CA TRP A 235 -2.88 -3.50 -11.75
C TRP A 235 -2.11 -2.19 -11.52
N ALA A 236 -0.79 -2.21 -11.72
CA ALA A 236 0.11 -1.07 -11.51
C ALA A 236 0.59 -0.44 -12.83
N ARG A 237 0.17 -0.95 -14.00
CA ARG A 237 0.55 -0.38 -15.31
C ARG A 237 -0.06 1.01 -15.51
N GLY A 238 0.62 1.85 -16.31
CA GLY A 238 0.18 3.23 -16.58
C GLY A 238 0.50 4.24 -15.46
N THR A 239 1.16 3.81 -14.38
CA THR A 239 1.55 4.66 -13.24
C THR A 239 2.95 5.26 -13.36
N GLY A 240 3.70 4.91 -14.41
CA GLY A 240 5.10 5.32 -14.59
C GLY A 240 6.13 4.44 -13.87
N ILE A 241 5.72 3.41 -13.12
CA ILE A 241 6.63 2.50 -12.39
C ILE A 241 7.71 1.89 -13.29
N GLY A 242 7.34 1.41 -14.47
CA GLY A 242 8.31 0.82 -15.40
C GLY A 242 9.41 1.79 -15.82
N PHE A 243 9.08 3.07 -16.03
CA PHE A 243 10.08 4.11 -16.30
C PHE A 243 10.99 4.31 -15.10
N ARG A 244 10.41 4.48 -13.91
CA ARG A 244 11.19 4.72 -12.68
C ARG A 244 12.15 3.58 -12.35
N LEU A 245 11.72 2.33 -12.56
CA LEU A 245 12.58 1.15 -12.39
C LEU A 245 13.76 1.17 -13.37
N VAL A 246 13.50 1.39 -14.66
CA VAL A 246 14.56 1.44 -15.67
C VAL A 246 15.51 2.62 -15.42
N ASP A 247 14.99 3.77 -14.99
CA ASP A 247 15.78 4.96 -14.62
C ASP A 247 16.75 4.64 -13.48
N GLU A 248 16.24 4.06 -12.39
CA GLU A 248 17.07 3.67 -11.25
C GLU A 248 18.15 2.67 -11.64
N CYS A 249 17.81 1.72 -12.52
CA CYS A 249 18.76 0.74 -13.05
C CYS A 249 19.89 1.40 -13.86
N VAL A 250 19.55 2.34 -14.76
CA VAL A 250 20.50 3.10 -15.59
C VAL A 250 21.39 3.98 -14.72
N ASP A 251 20.81 4.70 -13.76
CA ASP A 251 21.55 5.56 -12.86
C ASP A 251 22.48 4.79 -11.93
N PHE A 252 22.06 3.62 -11.45
CA PHE A 252 22.97 2.72 -10.73
C PHE A 252 24.14 2.28 -11.60
N ALA A 253 23.90 1.87 -12.84
CA ALA A 253 24.98 1.40 -13.70
C ALA A 253 26.01 2.50 -14.00
N ARG A 254 25.56 3.75 -14.17
CA ARG A 254 26.45 4.92 -14.26
C ARG A 254 27.29 5.10 -13.01
N ARG A 255 26.65 5.07 -11.83
CA ARG A 255 27.33 5.21 -10.53
C ARG A 255 28.32 4.07 -10.26
N ALA A 256 28.02 2.87 -10.74
CA ALA A 256 28.89 1.70 -10.69
C ALA A 256 30.04 1.75 -11.72
N GLY A 257 30.11 2.77 -12.57
CA GLY A 257 31.21 2.96 -13.52
C GLY A 257 31.10 2.15 -14.81
N TYR A 258 29.93 1.61 -15.13
CA TYR A 258 29.69 1.01 -16.43
C TYR A 258 29.58 2.08 -17.51
N GLU A 259 30.04 1.76 -18.70
CA GLU A 259 30.00 2.65 -19.87
C GLU A 259 28.81 2.35 -20.78
N ARG A 260 28.29 1.13 -20.67
CA ARG A 260 27.21 0.63 -21.51
C ARG A 260 26.26 -0.23 -20.73
N MET A 261 24.99 -0.20 -21.10
CA MET A 261 23.97 -1.13 -20.63
C MET A 261 23.34 -1.86 -21.81
N VAL A 262 23.18 -3.17 -21.68
CA VAL A 262 22.49 -4.03 -22.66
C VAL A 262 21.27 -4.70 -22.05
N LEU A 263 20.32 -5.09 -22.91
CA LEU A 263 19.17 -5.90 -22.51
C LEU A 263 18.73 -6.82 -23.65
N SER A 264 18.00 -7.86 -23.26
CA SER A 264 17.36 -8.81 -24.17
C SER A 264 15.85 -8.78 -23.90
N THR A 265 15.03 -8.74 -24.95
CA THR A 265 13.56 -8.77 -24.86
C THR A 265 12.96 -9.73 -25.87
N ASN A 266 11.81 -10.33 -25.54
CA ASN A 266 11.11 -11.31 -26.36
C ASN A 266 9.97 -10.65 -27.17
N HIS A 267 9.51 -11.32 -28.23
CA HIS A 267 8.32 -10.96 -28.97
C HIS A 267 7.09 -10.99 -28.05
N GLY A 268 6.23 -9.96 -28.14
CA GLY A 268 5.04 -9.80 -27.29
C GLY A 268 5.18 -8.80 -26.13
N LEU A 269 6.39 -8.31 -25.84
CA LEU A 269 6.67 -7.35 -24.76
C LEU A 269 6.73 -5.88 -25.24
N ASP A 270 5.79 -5.47 -26.10
CA ASP A 270 5.80 -4.14 -26.73
C ASP A 270 5.76 -2.97 -25.73
N ALA A 271 5.16 -3.19 -24.55
CA ALA A 271 5.12 -2.19 -23.50
C ALA A 271 6.51 -1.92 -22.89
N ALA A 272 7.31 -2.97 -22.66
CA ALA A 272 8.68 -2.83 -22.16
C ALA A 272 9.58 -2.17 -23.20
N ARG A 273 9.42 -2.54 -24.47
CA ARG A 273 10.16 -1.93 -25.59
C ARG A 273 9.98 -0.42 -25.66
N ARG A 274 8.75 0.09 -25.54
CA ARG A 274 8.48 1.55 -25.51
C ARG A 274 9.16 2.26 -24.35
N ILE A 275 9.30 1.59 -23.20
CA ILE A 275 10.04 2.13 -22.06
C ILE A 275 11.51 2.26 -22.42
N TYR A 276 12.12 1.18 -22.93
CA TYR A 276 13.53 1.17 -23.32
C TYR A 276 13.86 2.20 -24.40
N GLU A 277 13.07 2.28 -25.47
CA GLU A 277 13.27 3.24 -26.56
C GLU A 277 13.20 4.69 -26.05
N ARG A 278 12.25 5.01 -25.16
CA ARG A 278 12.15 6.35 -24.55
C ARG A 278 13.29 6.65 -23.57
N MET A 279 13.85 5.63 -22.93
CA MET A 279 15.07 5.75 -22.11
C MET A 279 16.36 5.79 -22.94
N GLY A 280 16.26 5.78 -24.27
CA GLY A 280 17.39 5.92 -25.19
C GLY A 280 18.17 4.63 -25.42
N PHE A 281 17.53 3.47 -25.26
CA PHE A 281 18.07 2.21 -25.77
C PHE A 281 17.79 2.09 -27.27
N SER A 282 18.80 1.72 -28.04
CA SER A 282 18.71 1.42 -29.48
C SER A 282 18.86 -0.07 -29.74
N ARG A 283 18.22 -0.57 -30.80
CA ARG A 283 18.34 -1.99 -31.19
C ARG A 283 19.74 -2.28 -31.72
N LEU A 284 20.24 -3.46 -31.39
CA LEU A 284 21.45 -4.02 -31.98
C LEU A 284 21.05 -4.92 -33.16
N ASP A 285 21.66 -4.70 -34.34
CA ASP A 285 21.39 -5.48 -35.57
C ASP A 285 21.95 -6.92 -35.53
N ARG A 286 22.31 -7.46 -34.35
CA ARG A 286 22.80 -8.83 -34.21
C ARG A 286 21.70 -9.77 -33.70
N GLU A 287 21.18 -10.59 -34.60
CA GLU A 287 20.60 -11.88 -34.24
C GLU A 287 21.71 -12.77 -33.68
N GLY A 288 21.57 -13.22 -32.43
CA GLY A 288 22.54 -14.10 -31.80
C GLY A 288 21.94 -14.78 -30.58
N THR A 289 21.90 -16.11 -30.61
CA THR A 289 21.57 -16.97 -29.47
C THR A 289 22.73 -16.99 -28.48
N HIS A 290 22.57 -16.34 -27.33
CA HIS A 290 23.46 -16.53 -26.18
C HIS A 290 22.71 -17.36 -25.14
N GLY A 291 23.05 -18.65 -25.05
CA GLY A 291 22.76 -19.57 -23.94
C GLY A 291 21.35 -19.54 -23.31
N HIS A 292 20.57 -20.60 -23.48
CA HIS A 292 19.26 -20.87 -22.83
C HIS A 292 18.15 -19.79 -22.97
N ASP A 293 18.46 -18.64 -23.56
CA ASP A 293 17.57 -17.51 -23.71
C ASP A 293 16.76 -17.64 -25.01
N VAL A 294 15.45 -17.81 -24.90
CA VAL A 294 14.49 -17.61 -26.01
C VAL A 294 14.37 -16.10 -26.19
N VAL A 295 15.27 -15.48 -26.97
CA VAL A 295 15.39 -14.02 -27.11
C VAL A 295 15.27 -13.59 -28.56
N ASP A 296 14.48 -12.53 -28.79
CA ASP A 296 14.14 -12.04 -30.13
C ASP A 296 14.73 -10.66 -30.46
N THR A 297 15.12 -9.86 -29.46
CA THR A 297 15.67 -8.51 -29.70
C THR A 297 16.69 -8.12 -28.65
N HIS A 298 17.86 -7.67 -29.09
CA HIS A 298 18.89 -7.07 -28.25
C HIS A 298 18.87 -5.55 -28.39
N MET A 299 19.02 -4.85 -27.27
CA MET A 299 19.11 -3.39 -27.24
C MET A 299 20.27 -2.93 -26.37
N GLU A 300 20.84 -1.79 -26.69
CA GLU A 300 21.93 -1.18 -25.93
C GLU A 300 21.74 0.32 -25.70
N LYS A 301 22.40 0.82 -24.67
CA LYS A 301 22.49 2.25 -24.33
C LYS A 301 23.89 2.55 -23.82
N TRP A 302 24.50 3.61 -24.33
CA TRP A 302 25.70 4.21 -23.76
C TRP A 302 25.33 5.12 -22.58
N LEU A 303 26.04 4.99 -21.47
CA LEU A 303 25.66 5.53 -20.15
C LEU A 303 26.16 6.95 -19.93
#